data_AF-A0A3B1B773-F1
#
_entry.id   AF-A0A3B1B773-F1
#
_cell.length_a   1.000
_cell.length_b   1.000
_cell.length_c   1.000
_cell.angle_alpha   90.00
_cell.angle_beta   90.00
_cell.angle_gamma   90.00
#
_symmetry.space_group_name_H-M   'P 1'
#
loop_
_entity.id
_entity.type
_entity.pdbx_description
1 polymer ?
#
loop_
_entity_poly.entity_id
_entity_poly.type
_entity_poly.pdbx_seq_one_letter_code
_entity_poly.pdbx_strand_id
1 'polypeptide(L)' 'MKAYVFPGQGSQYKGMGKGLFEQYGDMVQQADTVLGYSIAELCLDDPERKLG' A
#
# COMPACT_ATOMS: atom_id res chain seq x y z
N MET A 1 21.78 -11.06 17.41
CA MET A 1 20.30 -11.22 17.26
C MET A 1 19.83 -10.13 16.31
N LYS A 2 18.92 -10.43 15.36
CA LYS A 2 18.38 -9.44 14.42
C LYS A 2 16.90 -9.24 14.71
N ALA A 3 16.44 -8.00 14.68
CA ALA A 3 15.04 -7.64 14.81
C ALA A 3 14.61 -6.87 13.56
N TYR A 4 13.39 -7.13 13.10
CA TYR A 4 12.74 -6.40 12.02
C TYR A 4 11.63 -5.56 12.63
N VAL A 5 11.59 -4.28 12.29
CA VAL A 5 10.56 -3.34 12.75
C VAL A 5 9.91 -2.72 11.53
N PHE A 6 8.61 -2.48 11.64
CA PHE A 6 7.79 -1.91 10.57
C PHE A 6 7.23 -0.56 11.05
N PRO A 7 7.23 0.47 10.20
CA PRO A 7 6.74 1.78 10.59
C PRO A 7 5.22 1.77 10.81
N GLY A 8 4.74 2.65 11.68
CA GLY A 8 3.32 2.84 11.97
C GLY A 8 2.68 4.02 11.22
N GLN A 9 1.50 4.46 11.67
CA GLN A 9 0.82 5.62 11.11
C GLN A 9 1.68 6.89 11.14
N GLY A 10 1.56 7.73 10.10
CA GLY A 10 2.34 8.94 9.90
C GLY A 10 3.57 8.78 9.02
N SER A 11 3.96 7.55 8.66
CA SER A 11 5.05 7.30 7.69
C SER A 11 4.56 7.16 6.25
N GLN A 12 3.25 7.10 6.01
CA GLN A 12 2.69 6.93 4.67
C GLN A 12 2.92 8.15 3.80
N TYR A 13 3.09 7.94 2.49
CA TYR A 13 3.23 9.01 1.52
C TYR A 13 2.72 8.57 0.14
N LYS A 14 2.19 9.52 -0.64
CA LYS A 14 1.78 9.27 -2.03
C LYS A 14 2.97 8.77 -2.85
N GLY A 15 2.80 7.63 -3.50
CA GLY A 15 3.84 6.93 -4.27
C GLY A 15 4.51 5.77 -3.52
N MET A 16 4.14 5.50 -2.25
CA MET A 16 4.66 4.34 -1.54
C MET A 16 4.24 3.02 -2.21
N GLY A 17 5.09 1.99 -2.14
CA GLY A 17 4.81 0.69 -2.75
C GLY A 17 5.05 0.59 -4.26
N LYS A 18 5.53 1.66 -4.93
CA LYS A 18 5.87 1.65 -6.36
C LYS A 18 6.81 0.48 -6.71
N GLY A 19 6.47 -0.27 -7.76
CA GLY A 19 7.18 -1.48 -8.19
C GLY A 19 6.84 -2.74 -7.39
N LEU A 20 6.50 -2.62 -6.10
CA LEU A 20 6.07 -3.77 -5.29
C LEU A 20 4.69 -4.27 -5.70
N PHE A 21 3.75 -3.37 -6.04
CA PHE A 21 2.42 -3.77 -6.47
C PHE A 21 2.45 -4.62 -7.76
N GLU A 22 3.34 -4.29 -8.71
CA GLU A 22 3.55 -5.08 -9.93
C GLU A 22 4.19 -6.44 -9.61
N GLN A 23 5.16 -6.47 -8.69
CA GLN A 23 5.87 -7.68 -8.31
C GLN A 23 4.99 -8.68 -7.53
N TYR A 24 4.02 -8.19 -6.76
CA TYR A 24 3.19 -9.00 -5.85
C TYR A 24 1.70 -8.96 -6.19
N GLY A 25 1.36 -9.01 -7.50
CA GLY A 25 -0.01 -8.86 -7.99
C GLY A 25 -1.07 -9.73 -7.31
N ASP A 26 -0.76 -11.00 -7.00
CA ASP A 26 -1.70 -11.90 -6.31
C ASP A 26 -2.09 -11.39 -4.91
N MET A 27 -1.12 -10.84 -4.16
CA MET A 27 -1.38 -10.26 -2.84
C MET A 27 -2.16 -8.96 -2.94
N VAL A 28 -1.89 -8.15 -3.97
CA VAL A 28 -2.64 -6.93 -4.25
C VAL A 28 -4.10 -7.25 -4.55
N GLN A 29 -4.36 -8.25 -5.41
CA GLN A 29 -5.71 -8.67 -5.74
C GLN A 29 -6.49 -9.18 -4.51
N GLN A 30 -5.81 -9.90 -3.61
CA GLN A 30 -6.40 -10.32 -2.34
C GLN A 30 -6.77 -9.12 -1.47
N ALA A 31 -5.86 -8.14 -1.33
CA ALA A 31 -6.12 -6.92 -0.58
C ALA A 31 -7.29 -6.14 -1.18
N ASP A 32 -7.32 -5.94 -2.49
CA ASP A 32 -8.39 -5.22 -3.19
C ASP A 32 -9.75 -5.90 -3.00
N THR A 33 -9.79 -7.23 -3.02
CA THR A 33 -11.02 -8.01 -2.77
C THR A 33 -11.55 -7.78 -1.35
N VAL A 34 -10.66 -7.71 -0.36
CA VAL A 34 -11.04 -7.47 1.04
C VAL A 34 -11.44 -6.01 1.28
N LEU A 35 -10.73 -5.06 0.67
CA LEU A 35 -10.91 -3.63 0.88
C LEU A 35 -12.07 -3.04 0.06
N GLY A 36 -12.40 -3.65 -1.09
CA GLY A 36 -13.41 -3.15 -2.02
C GLY A 36 -12.94 -1.95 -2.86
N TYR A 37 -11.64 -1.64 -2.86
CA TYR A 37 -11.00 -0.61 -3.67
C TYR A 37 -9.56 -1.01 -4.00
N SER A 38 -8.93 -0.33 -4.96
CA SER A 38 -7.53 -0.57 -5.33
C SER A 38 -6.56 0.02 -4.29
N ILE A 39 -5.84 -0.85 -3.56
CA ILE A 39 -4.80 -0.39 -2.62
C ILE A 39 -3.65 0.29 -3.34
N ALA A 40 -3.34 -0.14 -4.58
CA ALA A 40 -2.31 0.46 -5.40
C ALA A 40 -2.69 1.90 -5.80
N GLU A 41 -3.94 2.16 -6.21
CA GLU A 41 -4.41 3.50 -6.55
C GLU A 41 -4.38 4.42 -5.32
N LEU A 42 -4.83 3.94 -4.16
CA LEU A 42 -4.74 4.69 -2.91
C LEU A 42 -3.27 5.07 -2.61
N CYS A 43 -2.35 4.11 -2.68
CA CYS A 43 -0.96 4.32 -2.30
C CYS A 43 -0.17 5.16 -3.31
N LEU A 44 -0.42 4.99 -4.61
CA LEU A 44 0.36 5.62 -5.68
C LEU A 44 -0.18 7.01 -6.07
N ASP A 45 -1.50 7.13 -6.14
CA ASP A 45 -2.15 8.29 -6.75
C ASP A 45 -2.94 9.14 -5.76
N ASP A 46 -3.47 8.52 -4.70
CA ASP A 46 -4.22 9.18 -3.62
C ASP A 46 -5.27 10.20 -4.11
N PRO A 47 -6.15 9.84 -5.08
CA PRO A 47 -7.02 10.80 -5.74
C PRO A 47 -8.01 11.46 -4.77
N GLU A 48 -8.44 10.73 -3.75
CA GLU A 48 -9.39 11.19 -2.73
C GLU A 48 -8.70 11.74 -1.46
N ARG A 49 -7.36 11.82 -1.43
CA ARG A 49 -6.58 12.29 -0.27
C ARG A 49 -6.91 11.53 1.01
N LYS A 50 -6.92 10.20 0.93
CA LYS A 50 -7.26 9.27 2.03
C LYS A 50 -6.02 8.67 2.71
N LEU A 51 -4.82 8.92 2.21
CA LEU A 51 -3.56 8.61 2.90
C LEU A 51 -3.34 9.58 4.09
N GLY A 52 -3.96 9.27 5.24
CA GLY A 52 -3.93 10.09 6.45
C GLY A 52 -4.01 9.24 7.70
#